data_AF-A0A8J1KI36-F1
#
_entry.id   AF-A0A8J1KI36-F1
#
_cell.length_a   1.000
_cell.length_b   1.000
_cell.length_c   1.000
_cell.angle_alpha   90.00
_cell.angle_beta   90.00
_cell.angle_gamma   90.00
#
_symmetry.space_group_name_H-M   'P 1'
#
loop_
_entity.id
_entity.type
_entity.pdbx_description
1 polymer ?
#
loop_
_entity_poly.entity_id
_entity_poly.type
_entity_poly.pdbx_seq_one_letter_code
_entity_poly.pdbx_strand_id
1 'polypeptide(L)'
;MWEGDGCNTEFGGYDNNYEFFPAHRQWYNQRIPGWAVGQEFPYWDGYRVPSLHFRNREEEESWLQWRRERTQRQEEEAGPSTRREKEAYPANTRVQKEDTSTQRPIVAIAAKEAPMERCGSAVNILVIGHSFIFWAKKHAAGQQLGLPKEHMKLAWQGWRGMRWEQLKGRFYNALHRVNFVHLVIIHTGGNDLTSKKTPALIENMRADLSEMLENRKVGGLAWSDIIQRSNWRGAISPKGVEKARKKVNRAMHKFMCSFGKGIIRHDNIRSKQHQFFREDGVHLSSEGLDLFLGNIGSFIQEWWKSQEV
;
A
#
# COMPACT_ATOMS: atom_id res chain seq x y z
N MET A 1 36.19 -34.84 -39.06
CA MET A 1 35.19 -34.35 -40.04
C MET A 1 33.89 -35.05 -39.70
N TRP A 2 32.93 -34.46 -38.99
CA TRP A 2 32.42 -33.10 -39.09
C TRP A 2 32.15 -32.49 -37.70
N GLU A 3 32.47 -31.21 -37.57
CA GLU A 3 32.09 -30.31 -36.49
C GLU A 3 30.65 -29.83 -36.70
N GLY A 4 29.97 -29.45 -35.61
CA GLY A 4 28.63 -28.87 -35.66
C GLY A 4 28.14 -28.41 -34.29
N ASP A 5 28.42 -27.13 -34.01
CA ASP A 5 27.60 -26.14 -33.29
C ASP A 5 27.19 -26.46 -31.83
N GLY A 6 27.63 -25.73 -30.80
CA GLY A 6 27.74 -24.28 -30.74
C GLY A 6 26.57 -23.64 -29.96
N CYS A 7 26.29 -24.09 -28.73
CA CYS A 7 25.36 -23.40 -27.83
C CYS A 7 26.12 -22.53 -26.83
N ASN A 8 26.46 -21.31 -27.26
CA ASN A 8 26.83 -20.21 -26.37
C ASN A 8 25.56 -19.71 -25.66
N THR A 9 25.43 -20.01 -24.38
CA THR A 9 24.44 -19.38 -23.50
C THR A 9 25.01 -18.04 -23.03
N GLU A 10 24.78 -16.98 -23.81
CA GLU A 10 25.05 -15.62 -23.38
C GLU A 10 24.09 -15.23 -22.25
N PHE A 11 24.65 -15.07 -21.05
CA PHE A 11 24.04 -14.38 -19.93
C PHE A 11 23.86 -12.90 -20.31
N GLY A 12 22.71 -12.56 -20.89
CA GLY A 12 22.32 -11.18 -21.17
C GLY A 12 22.26 -10.35 -19.89
N GLY A 13 23.15 -9.36 -19.82
CA GLY A 13 23.31 -8.43 -18.71
C GLY A 13 22.03 -7.67 -18.35
N TYR A 14 21.83 -7.48 -17.05
CA TYR A 14 20.80 -6.61 -16.52
C TYR A 14 21.20 -5.14 -16.74
N ASP A 15 20.67 -4.55 -17.79
CA ASP A 15 20.79 -3.12 -18.03
C ASP A 15 19.98 -2.35 -16.97
N ASN A 16 20.68 -1.79 -15.98
CA ASN A 16 20.14 -1.09 -14.81
C ASN A 16 20.04 0.43 -15.02
N ASN A 17 19.91 0.90 -16.25
CA ASN A 17 19.76 2.32 -16.56
C ASN A 17 18.32 2.66 -16.95
N TYR A 18 17.49 2.94 -15.95
CA TYR A 18 16.30 3.76 -16.12
C TYR A 18 16.25 4.79 -14.99
N GLU A 19 16.22 6.06 -15.36
CA GLU A 19 15.96 7.17 -14.45
C GLU A 19 14.70 6.87 -13.64
N PHE A 20 14.87 6.78 -12.32
CA PHE A 20 13.83 6.41 -11.38
C PHE A 20 12.76 7.51 -11.27
N PHE A 21 13.20 8.76 -11.34
CA PHE A 21 12.43 9.97 -11.64
C PHE A 21 13.35 10.87 -12.47
N PRO A 22 12.93 11.42 -13.63
CA PRO A 22 13.77 12.35 -14.37
C PRO A 22 14.09 13.56 -13.48
N ALA A 23 15.38 13.82 -13.31
CA ALA A 23 15.88 14.85 -12.40
C ALA A 23 15.70 16.24 -13.01
N HIS A 24 15.03 17.14 -12.29
CA HIS A 24 15.36 18.55 -12.38
C HIS A 24 16.13 18.88 -11.09
N ARG A 25 17.41 19.21 -11.23
CA ARG A 25 18.22 19.76 -10.13
C ARG A 25 17.53 21.04 -9.65
N GLN A 26 17.04 21.06 -8.42
CA GLN A 26 16.84 22.31 -7.69
C GLN A 26 17.22 22.09 -6.22
N TRP A 27 18.17 22.93 -5.79
CA TRP A 27 18.68 23.04 -4.43
C TRP A 27 17.58 23.46 -3.47
N TYR A 28 17.61 22.98 -2.22
CA TYR A 28 17.38 23.83 -1.03
C TYR A 28 17.96 23.16 0.21
N ASN A 29 18.90 23.87 0.86
CA ASN A 29 19.23 23.71 2.27
C ASN A 29 18.01 24.13 3.08
N GLN A 30 17.38 23.22 3.82
CA GLN A 30 16.53 23.60 4.95
C GLN A 30 16.78 22.68 6.15
N ARG A 31 16.90 23.32 7.30
CA ARG A 31 17.32 22.78 8.58
C ARG A 31 16.34 21.71 9.06
N ILE A 32 16.89 20.58 9.50
CA ILE A 32 16.20 19.50 10.19
C ILE A 32 15.72 20.04 11.55
N PRO A 33 14.41 20.01 11.89
CA PRO A 33 13.99 20.15 13.28
C PRO A 33 14.34 18.85 14.00
N GLY A 34 15.22 18.93 15.00
CA GLY A 34 15.52 17.80 15.87
C GLY A 34 14.30 17.41 16.69
N TRP A 35 13.70 16.27 16.40
CA TRP A 35 12.66 15.69 17.24
C TRP A 35 13.24 14.50 18.00
N ALA A 36 13.21 14.66 19.32
CA ALA A 36 13.76 13.76 20.31
C ALA A 36 13.09 12.38 20.25
N VAL A 37 13.91 11.37 20.52
CA VAL A 37 13.51 10.00 20.83
C VAL A 37 12.59 10.02 22.05
N GLY A 38 11.38 9.46 21.93
CA GLY A 38 10.53 9.13 23.08
C GLY A 38 9.21 9.89 23.26
N GLN A 39 8.45 10.18 22.20
CA GLN A 39 7.03 10.55 22.35
C GLN A 39 6.11 9.51 21.71
N GLU A 40 5.19 9.00 22.53
CA GLU A 40 4.03 8.22 22.14
C GLU A 40 3.25 8.98 21.05
N PHE A 41 2.91 8.32 19.95
CA PHE A 41 2.14 8.91 18.85
C PHE A 41 0.66 8.98 19.23
N PRO A 42 0.06 10.18 19.41
CA PRO A 42 -1.38 10.31 19.46
C PRO A 42 -1.93 10.47 18.03
N TYR A 43 -3.19 10.10 17.84
CA TYR A 43 -4.00 10.19 16.60
C TYR A 43 -3.92 9.02 15.63
N TRP A 44 -4.69 7.96 15.92
CA TRP A 44 -5.49 7.23 14.92
C TRP A 44 -6.72 6.57 15.57
N ASP A 45 -7.54 7.35 16.29
CA ASP A 45 -8.85 6.89 16.74
C ASP A 45 -9.93 7.73 16.07
N GLY A 46 -10.61 7.21 15.04
CA GLY A 46 -11.76 7.92 14.47
C GLY A 46 -12.29 7.51 13.10
N TYR A 47 -11.50 6.96 12.18
CA TYR A 47 -12.01 6.78 10.81
C TYR A 47 -12.88 5.51 10.65
N ARG A 48 -14.20 5.70 10.55
CA ARG A 48 -15.14 4.72 9.97
C ARG A 48 -14.63 4.32 8.58
N VAL A 49 -14.47 3.01 8.33
CA VAL A 49 -14.23 2.50 6.96
C VAL A 49 -15.57 2.59 6.20
N PRO A 50 -15.67 3.34 5.08
CA PRO A 50 -16.89 3.39 4.30
C PRO A 50 -17.28 2.01 3.76
N SER A 51 -18.58 1.71 3.76
CA SER A 51 -19.12 0.39 3.38
C SER A 51 -18.79 -0.04 1.95
N LEU A 52 -18.50 0.90 1.04
CA LEU A 52 -18.10 0.63 -0.35
C LEU A 52 -16.81 -0.22 -0.48
N HIS A 53 -15.99 -0.28 0.58
CA HIS A 53 -14.79 -1.12 0.58
C HIS A 53 -15.09 -2.61 0.81
N PHE A 54 -16.27 -2.93 1.31
CA PHE A 54 -16.72 -4.29 1.59
C PHE A 54 -17.62 -4.80 0.46
N ARG A 55 -17.42 -6.04 0.02
CA ARG A 55 -18.24 -6.67 -1.03
C ARG A 55 -19.64 -6.98 -0.55
N ASN A 56 -19.78 -7.20 0.74
CA ASN A 56 -21.03 -7.53 1.40
C ASN A 56 -20.93 -7.19 2.89
N ARG A 57 -22.08 -7.27 3.56
CA ARG A 57 -22.23 -7.00 4.98
C ARG A 57 -21.42 -7.95 5.87
N GLU A 58 -21.19 -9.20 5.45
CA GLU A 58 -20.38 -10.16 6.20
C GLU A 58 -18.90 -9.73 6.30
N GLU A 59 -18.35 -9.12 5.24
CA GLU A 59 -16.98 -8.61 5.22
C GLU A 59 -16.83 -7.39 6.14
N GLU A 60 -17.85 -6.52 6.16
CA GLU A 60 -17.96 -5.39 7.08
C GLU A 60 -18.08 -5.86 8.54
N GLU A 61 -18.91 -6.86 8.82
CA GLU A 61 -19.11 -7.44 10.16
C GLU A 61 -17.86 -8.17 10.66
N SER A 62 -17.15 -8.90 9.79
CA SER A 62 -15.86 -9.53 10.12
C SER A 62 -14.76 -8.51 10.45
N TRP A 63 -14.83 -7.32 9.85
CA TRP A 63 -13.94 -6.20 10.17
C TRP A 63 -14.30 -5.58 11.53
N LEU A 64 -15.58 -5.33 11.79
CA LEU A 64 -16.06 -4.81 13.08
C LEU A 64 -15.72 -5.75 14.25
N GLN A 65 -15.89 -7.06 14.06
CA GLN A 65 -15.55 -8.06 15.07
C GLN A 65 -14.04 -8.06 15.39
N TRP A 66 -13.19 -8.05 14.36
CA TRP A 66 -11.75 -8.02 14.56
C TRP A 66 -11.29 -6.73 15.27
N ARG A 67 -11.92 -5.58 14.99
CA ARG A 67 -11.63 -4.32 15.70
C ARG A 67 -11.89 -4.46 17.20
N ARG A 68 -13.03 -5.05 17.57
CA ARG A 68 -13.38 -5.33 18.98
C ARG A 68 -12.33 -6.24 19.63
N GLU A 69 -11.95 -7.32 18.96
CA GLU A 69 -10.93 -8.27 19.46
C GLU A 69 -9.56 -7.59 19.63
N ARG A 70 -9.18 -6.66 18.75
CA ARG A 70 -7.91 -5.93 18.86
C ARG A 70 -7.92 -4.91 19.99
N THR A 71 -9.01 -4.16 20.15
CA THR A 71 -9.18 -3.23 21.28
C THR A 71 -9.12 -4.00 22.60
N GLN A 72 -9.80 -5.15 22.66
CA GLN A 72 -9.77 -6.02 23.83
C GLN A 72 -8.36 -6.55 24.14
N ARG A 73 -7.59 -6.97 23.13
CA ARG A 73 -6.19 -7.37 23.32
C ARG A 73 -5.30 -6.23 23.80
N GLN A 74 -5.49 -5.02 23.28
CA GLN A 74 -4.74 -3.84 23.74
C GLN A 74 -5.11 -3.46 25.19
N GLU A 75 -6.36 -3.62 25.59
CA GLU A 75 -6.81 -3.43 26.98
C GLU A 75 -6.28 -4.52 27.92
N GLU A 76 -6.22 -5.78 27.46
CA GLU A 76 -5.65 -6.91 28.21
C GLU A 76 -4.12 -6.79 28.35
N GLU A 77 -3.42 -6.34 27.30
CA GLU A 77 -1.97 -6.08 27.29
C GLU A 77 -1.59 -4.84 28.11
N ALA A 78 -2.48 -3.86 28.26
CA ALA A 78 -2.24 -2.65 29.06
C ALA A 78 -2.21 -2.90 30.58
N GLY A 79 -2.73 -4.04 31.06
CA GLY A 79 -2.69 -4.47 32.46
C GLY A 79 -3.36 -3.50 33.48
N PRO A 80 -3.56 -3.91 34.75
CA PRO A 80 -4.30 -3.10 35.74
C PRO A 80 -3.54 -1.86 36.26
N SER A 81 -2.29 -1.64 35.85
CA SER A 81 -1.38 -0.68 36.50
C SER A 81 -1.67 0.79 36.15
N THR A 82 -2.32 1.08 35.03
CA THR A 82 -2.66 2.46 34.61
C THR A 82 -4.06 2.91 35.05
N ARG A 83 -4.83 2.05 35.73
CA ARG A 83 -6.20 2.36 36.18
C ARG A 83 -6.26 3.05 37.55
N ARG A 84 -5.16 3.11 38.31
CA ARG A 84 -5.14 3.65 39.69
C ARG A 84 -4.76 5.12 39.85
N GLU A 85 -4.36 5.83 38.79
CA GLU A 85 -3.99 7.25 38.90
C GLU A 85 -5.08 8.25 38.47
N LYS A 86 -6.30 7.79 38.12
CA LYS A 86 -7.39 8.70 37.74
C LYS A 86 -8.54 8.83 38.75
N GLU A 87 -8.45 8.17 39.91
CA GLU A 87 -9.51 8.22 40.93
C GLU A 87 -8.92 8.44 42.33
N ALA A 88 -8.44 9.64 42.61
CA ALA A 88 -8.27 10.14 43.97
C ALA A 88 -8.27 11.67 43.97
N TYR A 89 -9.41 12.30 44.29
CA TYR A 89 -9.57 13.23 45.42
C TYR A 89 -11.05 13.67 45.51
N PRO A 90 -11.69 13.61 46.70
CA PRO A 90 -13.14 13.70 46.86
C PRO A 90 -13.64 15.12 47.15
N ALA A 91 -14.96 15.28 46.99
CA ALA A 91 -15.75 16.48 47.27
C ALA A 91 -16.13 16.64 48.75
N ASN A 92 -15.97 17.86 49.28
CA ASN A 92 -16.85 18.62 50.23
C ASN A 92 -16.02 19.80 50.77
N THR A 93 -16.45 21.07 50.85
CA THR A 93 -17.63 21.57 51.57
C THR A 93 -17.95 23.03 51.17
N ARG A 94 -19.24 23.30 51.05
CA ARG A 94 -20.04 24.54 51.06
C ARG A 94 -19.44 25.81 51.75
N VAL A 95 -19.63 27.01 51.13
CA VAL A 95 -20.36 28.21 51.63
C VAL A 95 -19.97 29.50 50.87
N GLN A 96 -21.01 30.11 50.28
CA GLN A 96 -21.34 31.54 49.98
C GLN A 96 -20.29 32.64 49.65
N LYS A 97 -20.67 33.37 48.59
CA LYS A 97 -20.81 34.84 48.44
C LYS A 97 -19.71 35.69 47.76
N GLU A 98 -20.24 36.46 46.80
CA GLU A 98 -19.95 37.85 46.42
C GLU A 98 -18.99 38.18 45.27
N ASP A 99 -19.52 39.10 44.46
CA ASP A 99 -19.03 39.78 43.28
C ASP A 99 -17.57 40.24 43.36
N THR A 100 -16.83 40.06 42.26
CA THR A 100 -16.13 41.19 41.61
C THR A 100 -15.58 40.81 40.23
N SER A 101 -15.90 41.64 39.24
CA SER A 101 -15.01 42.21 38.22
C SER A 101 -13.82 41.36 37.76
N THR A 102 -13.81 40.97 36.48
CA THR A 102 -13.03 41.62 35.40
C THR A 102 -12.97 40.66 34.20
N GLN A 103 -13.58 41.09 33.10
CA GLN A 103 -13.50 40.40 31.81
C GLN A 103 -12.06 40.38 31.29
N ARG A 104 -11.57 39.19 30.90
CA ARG A 104 -10.56 39.01 29.85
C ARG A 104 -10.98 37.85 28.95
N PRO A 105 -10.96 37.99 27.62
CA PRO A 105 -11.46 36.97 26.71
C PRO A 105 -10.52 35.76 26.69
N ILE A 106 -11.09 34.58 26.88
CA ILE A 106 -10.43 33.31 26.59
C ILE A 106 -10.26 33.25 25.07
N VAL A 107 -9.02 33.36 24.61
CA VAL A 107 -8.65 33.12 23.23
C VAL A 107 -8.92 31.64 22.96
N ALA A 108 -9.98 31.36 22.21
CA ALA A 108 -10.21 30.05 21.63
C ALA A 108 -9.04 29.76 20.67
N ILE A 109 -8.10 28.93 21.11
CA ILE A 109 -7.13 28.30 20.23
C ILE A 109 -7.91 27.21 19.48
N ALA A 110 -8.62 27.63 18.43
CA ALA A 110 -9.05 26.74 17.37
C ALA A 110 -7.77 26.16 16.76
N ALA A 111 -7.48 24.90 17.08
CA ALA A 111 -6.51 24.11 16.33
C ALA A 111 -7.04 24.02 14.90
N LYS A 112 -6.56 24.92 14.04
CA LYS A 112 -6.74 24.82 12.60
C LYS A 112 -6.09 23.52 12.17
N GLU A 113 -6.90 22.56 11.74
CA GLU A 113 -6.47 21.51 10.81
C GLU A 113 -5.74 22.21 9.67
N ALA A 114 -4.41 22.06 9.62
CA ALA A 114 -3.63 22.64 8.55
C ALA A 114 -3.88 21.80 7.30
N PRO A 115 -4.47 22.36 6.23
CA PRO A 115 -4.44 21.72 4.93
C PRO A 115 -2.97 21.60 4.54
N MET A 116 -2.57 20.46 3.98
CA MET A 116 -1.24 20.26 3.43
C MET A 116 -0.91 21.42 2.49
N GLU A 117 -0.04 22.35 2.92
CA GLU A 117 0.40 23.45 2.09
C GLU A 117 1.04 22.86 0.83
N ARG A 118 0.46 23.18 -0.34
CA ARG A 118 0.99 22.81 -1.65
C ARG A 118 2.31 23.54 -1.88
N CYS A 119 3.39 23.01 -1.32
CA CYS A 119 4.70 23.20 -1.94
C CYS A 119 4.63 22.51 -3.30
N GLY A 120 5.00 23.19 -4.38
CA GLY A 120 4.87 22.75 -5.79
C GLY A 120 5.70 21.51 -6.18
N SER A 121 5.89 20.55 -5.28
CA SER A 121 6.56 19.28 -5.55
C SER A 121 5.54 18.25 -6.05
N ALA A 122 5.78 17.74 -7.26
CA ALA A 122 5.00 16.67 -7.85
C ALA A 122 4.94 15.40 -6.96
N VAL A 123 3.81 14.71 -7.02
CA VAL A 123 3.49 13.55 -6.20
C VAL A 123 4.15 12.31 -6.77
N ASN A 124 5.15 11.82 -6.04
CA ASN A 124 5.86 10.59 -6.38
C ASN A 124 5.03 9.35 -6.04
N ILE A 125 4.71 8.55 -7.06
CA ILE A 125 4.02 7.26 -6.95
C ILE A 125 4.96 6.17 -7.45
N LEU A 126 5.15 5.13 -6.64
CA LEU A 126 5.93 3.94 -7.00
C LEU A 126 5.00 2.78 -7.30
N VAL A 127 5.05 2.24 -8.51
CA VAL A 127 4.38 0.99 -8.88
C VAL A 127 5.41 -0.13 -8.94
N ILE A 128 5.33 -1.08 -8.02
CA ILE A 128 6.30 -2.16 -7.84
C ILE A 128 5.64 -3.53 -7.97
N GLY A 129 6.28 -4.47 -8.67
CA GLY A 129 5.70 -5.80 -8.81
C GLY A 129 6.43 -6.76 -9.73
N HIS A 130 5.77 -7.88 -10.03
CA HIS A 130 6.33 -8.91 -10.91
C HIS A 130 6.11 -8.60 -12.41
N SER A 131 6.08 -9.65 -13.24
CA SER A 131 5.94 -9.55 -14.70
C SER A 131 4.77 -8.71 -15.20
N PHE A 132 3.68 -8.56 -14.45
CA PHE A 132 2.53 -7.74 -14.88
C PHE A 132 2.91 -6.27 -14.89
N ILE A 133 3.62 -5.79 -13.86
CA ILE A 133 4.16 -4.43 -13.81
C ILE A 133 5.23 -4.21 -14.89
N PHE A 134 6.07 -5.22 -15.13
CA PHE A 134 7.07 -5.16 -16.21
C PHE A 134 6.42 -4.95 -17.58
N TRP A 135 5.41 -5.75 -17.90
CA TRP A 135 4.70 -5.64 -19.18
C TRP A 135 3.81 -4.40 -19.25
N ALA A 136 3.17 -4.00 -18.15
CA ALA A 136 2.41 -2.76 -18.06
C ALA A 136 3.28 -1.52 -18.34
N LYS A 137 4.48 -1.45 -17.76
CA LYS A 137 5.46 -0.38 -18.06
C LYS A 137 5.78 -0.31 -19.55
N LYS A 138 6.04 -1.48 -20.17
CA LYS A 138 6.37 -1.57 -21.60
C LYS A 138 5.18 -1.19 -22.48
N HIS A 139 3.98 -1.64 -22.14
CA HIS A 139 2.74 -1.37 -22.87
C HIS A 139 2.31 0.09 -22.78
N ALA A 140 2.40 0.68 -21.60
CA ALA A 140 2.19 2.12 -21.41
C ALA A 140 3.29 2.96 -22.08
N ALA A 141 4.38 2.37 -22.58
CA ALA A 141 5.56 3.08 -23.09
C ALA A 141 6.08 4.16 -22.11
N GLY A 142 5.94 3.94 -20.80
CA GLY A 142 6.29 4.91 -19.77
C GLY A 142 5.34 6.11 -19.63
N GLN A 143 4.16 6.07 -20.26
CA GLN A 143 3.12 7.09 -20.09
C GLN A 143 2.55 7.09 -18.67
N GLN A 144 2.05 8.25 -18.24
CA GLN A 144 1.48 8.45 -16.91
C GLN A 144 -0.02 8.10 -16.83
N LEU A 145 -0.51 7.16 -17.65
CA LEU A 145 -1.90 6.69 -17.60
C LEU A 145 -2.96 7.82 -17.74
N GLY A 146 -2.65 8.87 -18.50
CA GLY A 146 -3.53 10.04 -18.63
C GLY A 146 -3.57 10.96 -17.40
N LEU A 147 -2.67 10.77 -16.43
CA LEU A 147 -2.55 11.61 -15.23
C LEU A 147 -1.80 12.92 -15.54
N PRO A 148 -2.11 14.02 -14.81
CA PRO A 148 -1.47 15.31 -15.02
C PRO A 148 0.02 15.28 -14.60
N LYS A 149 0.92 15.34 -15.59
CA LYS A 149 2.39 15.29 -15.41
C LYS A 149 2.96 16.39 -14.51
N GLU A 150 2.26 17.51 -14.44
CA GLU A 150 2.63 18.65 -13.63
C GLU A 150 2.47 18.38 -12.12
N HIS A 151 1.58 17.45 -11.76
CA HIS A 151 1.24 17.16 -10.37
C HIS A 151 1.68 15.78 -9.92
N MET A 152 1.98 14.85 -10.83
CA MET A 152 2.32 13.47 -10.49
C MET A 152 3.53 12.95 -11.26
N LYS A 153 4.29 12.08 -10.59
CA LYS A 153 5.38 11.32 -11.18
C LYS A 153 5.20 9.84 -10.85
N LEU A 154 5.13 9.00 -11.87
CA LEU A 154 5.02 7.55 -11.73
C LEU A 154 6.37 6.89 -12.00
N ALA A 155 6.86 6.12 -11.03
CA ALA A 155 8.02 5.25 -11.17
C ALA A 155 7.59 3.79 -11.27
N TRP A 156 8.06 3.08 -12.29
CA TRP A 156 7.70 1.68 -12.55
C TRP A 156 8.88 0.74 -12.24
N GLN A 157 8.64 -0.20 -11.34
CA GLN A 157 9.61 -1.19 -10.85
C GLN A 157 9.06 -2.60 -11.02
N GLY A 158 9.16 -3.14 -12.24
CA GLY A 158 8.64 -4.45 -12.62
C GLY A 158 9.76 -5.46 -12.86
N TRP A 159 9.72 -6.63 -12.21
CA TRP A 159 10.67 -7.72 -12.43
C TRP A 159 9.98 -9.03 -12.81
N ARG A 160 10.38 -9.59 -13.94
CA ARG A 160 9.87 -10.89 -14.39
C ARG A 160 10.26 -11.98 -13.38
N GLY A 161 9.32 -12.87 -13.07
CA GLY A 161 9.55 -13.98 -12.14
C GLY A 161 9.69 -13.60 -10.66
N MET A 162 9.58 -12.32 -10.30
CA MET A 162 9.75 -11.86 -8.92
C MET A 162 8.81 -12.62 -7.96
N ARG A 163 9.38 -13.10 -6.86
CA ARG A 163 8.69 -13.69 -5.71
C ARG A 163 8.58 -12.68 -4.58
N TRP A 164 7.69 -12.96 -3.62
CA TRP A 164 7.43 -12.09 -2.49
C TRP A 164 8.69 -11.73 -1.69
N GLU A 165 9.55 -12.71 -1.40
CA GLU A 165 10.78 -12.53 -0.60
C GLU A 165 11.76 -11.50 -1.19
N GLN A 166 11.66 -11.22 -2.48
CA GLN A 166 12.50 -10.25 -3.17
C GLN A 166 11.95 -8.82 -3.06
N LEU A 167 10.67 -8.66 -2.73
CA LEU A 167 9.99 -7.36 -2.69
C LEU A 167 10.69 -6.38 -1.76
N LYS A 168 11.02 -6.82 -0.55
CA LYS A 168 11.62 -5.98 0.50
C LYS A 168 12.91 -5.31 0.01
N GLY A 169 13.87 -6.10 -0.46
CA GLY A 169 15.13 -5.56 -0.98
C GLY A 169 14.94 -4.61 -2.17
N ARG A 170 14.02 -4.93 -3.08
CA ARG A 170 13.70 -4.07 -4.24
C ARG A 170 13.06 -2.75 -3.82
N PHE A 171 12.19 -2.78 -2.83
CA PHE A 171 11.53 -1.62 -2.27
C PHE A 171 12.52 -0.65 -1.61
N TYR A 172 13.37 -1.14 -0.70
CA TYR A 172 14.35 -0.26 -0.04
C TYR A 172 15.38 0.30 -1.04
N ASN A 173 15.81 -0.51 -2.02
CA ASN A 173 16.65 -0.03 -3.13
C ASN A 173 16.01 1.12 -3.93
N ALA A 174 14.69 1.07 -4.14
CA ALA A 174 13.94 2.15 -4.77
C ALA A 174 13.90 3.39 -3.87
N LEU A 175 13.66 3.23 -2.57
CA LEU A 175 13.60 4.33 -1.59
C LEU A 175 14.95 5.03 -1.35
N HIS A 176 16.09 4.36 -1.60
CA HIS A 176 17.40 5.00 -1.51
C HIS A 176 17.57 6.18 -2.49
N ARG A 177 16.83 6.17 -3.60
CA ARG A 177 16.94 7.16 -4.68
C ARG A 177 15.95 8.32 -4.55
N VAL A 178 15.13 8.32 -3.50
CA VAL A 178 14.09 9.33 -3.27
C VAL A 178 14.00 9.77 -1.82
N ASN A 179 13.53 11.01 -1.65
CA ASN A 179 13.27 11.59 -0.34
C ASN A 179 11.95 11.07 0.22
N PHE A 180 10.88 11.09 -0.59
CA PHE A 180 9.54 10.69 -0.17
C PHE A 180 8.73 10.12 -1.33
N VAL A 181 8.00 9.04 -1.07
CA VAL A 181 7.03 8.41 -1.98
C VAL A 181 5.65 8.53 -1.35
N HIS A 182 4.75 9.25 -2.00
CA HIS A 182 3.43 9.53 -1.45
C HIS A 182 2.54 8.28 -1.47
N LEU A 183 2.70 7.44 -2.50
CA LEU A 183 1.95 6.21 -2.66
C LEU A 183 2.82 5.10 -3.26
N VAL A 184 2.79 3.93 -2.66
CA VAL A 184 3.41 2.71 -3.18
C VAL A 184 2.32 1.72 -3.56
N ILE A 185 2.23 1.36 -4.83
CA ILE A 185 1.32 0.34 -5.35
C ILE A 185 2.10 -0.95 -5.54
N ILE A 186 1.65 -2.03 -4.89
CA ILE A 186 2.33 -3.32 -4.88
C ILE A 186 1.49 -4.36 -5.61
N HIS A 187 2.05 -4.97 -6.66
CA HIS A 187 1.45 -6.08 -7.41
C HIS A 187 2.42 -7.28 -7.47
N THR A 188 2.36 -8.15 -6.47
CA THR A 188 3.21 -9.35 -6.42
C THR A 188 2.56 -10.50 -5.62
N GLY A 189 3.24 -11.62 -5.42
CA GLY A 189 2.76 -12.79 -4.66
C GLY A 189 2.10 -13.89 -5.51
N GLY A 190 1.68 -13.58 -6.74
CA GLY A 190 1.09 -14.59 -7.64
C GLY A 190 2.05 -15.73 -8.02
N ASN A 191 3.36 -15.48 -8.00
CA ASN A 191 4.38 -16.50 -8.30
C ASN A 191 4.70 -17.40 -7.09
N ASP A 192 4.30 -17.01 -5.89
CA ASP A 192 4.53 -17.76 -4.66
C ASP A 192 3.43 -18.80 -4.40
N LEU A 193 2.27 -18.67 -5.09
CA LEU A 193 1.09 -19.50 -4.86
C LEU A 193 1.30 -20.98 -5.24
N THR A 194 2.28 -21.31 -6.07
CA THR A 194 2.59 -22.70 -6.45
C THR A 194 3.70 -23.31 -5.58
N SER A 195 4.50 -22.50 -4.88
CA SER A 195 5.68 -22.97 -4.16
C SER A 195 5.61 -22.80 -2.64
N LYS A 196 4.74 -21.93 -2.11
CA LYS A 196 4.65 -21.63 -0.68
C LYS A 196 3.32 -22.05 -0.08
N LYS A 197 3.35 -22.43 1.20
CA LYS A 197 2.13 -22.66 1.99
C LYS A 197 1.40 -21.34 2.18
N THR A 198 0.12 -21.30 1.83
CA THR A 198 -0.69 -20.08 1.82
C THR A 198 -0.71 -19.32 3.16
N PRO A 199 -0.84 -19.97 4.34
CA PRO A 199 -0.81 -19.25 5.62
C PRO A 199 0.52 -18.51 5.85
N ALA A 200 1.65 -19.20 5.68
CA ALA A 200 2.98 -18.61 5.84
C ALA A 200 3.24 -17.46 4.84
N LEU A 201 2.75 -17.59 3.59
CA LEU A 201 2.83 -16.51 2.62
C LEU A 201 2.07 -15.27 3.11
N ILE A 202 0.84 -15.44 3.63
CA ILE A 202 0.03 -14.32 4.17
C ILE A 202 0.73 -13.66 5.36
N GLU A 203 1.28 -14.45 6.28
CA GLU A 203 2.00 -13.92 7.45
C GLU A 203 3.22 -13.09 7.05
N ASN A 204 4.04 -13.61 6.15
CA ASN A 204 5.19 -12.88 5.61
C ASN A 204 4.77 -11.60 4.89
N MET A 205 3.71 -11.67 4.08
CA MET A 205 3.17 -10.51 3.39
C MET A 205 2.73 -9.41 4.36
N ARG A 206 2.04 -9.78 5.44
CA ARG A 206 1.59 -8.81 6.45
C ARG A 206 2.76 -8.19 7.19
N ALA A 207 3.72 -9.00 7.62
CA ALA A 207 4.91 -8.52 8.32
C ALA A 207 5.69 -7.52 7.47
N ASP A 208 5.98 -7.87 6.20
CA ASP A 208 6.71 -7.00 5.29
C ASP A 208 5.94 -5.69 5.02
N LEU A 209 4.62 -5.75 4.81
CA LEU A 209 3.83 -4.55 4.55
C LEU A 209 3.71 -3.64 5.78
N SER A 210 3.60 -4.20 6.99
CA SER A 210 3.64 -3.41 8.23
C SER A 210 4.94 -2.63 8.34
N GLU A 211 6.08 -3.30 8.13
CA GLU A 211 7.39 -2.66 8.19
C GLU A 211 7.55 -1.57 7.11
N MET A 212 7.01 -1.80 5.91
CA MET A 212 7.01 -0.79 4.85
C MET A 212 6.17 0.43 5.21
N LEU A 213 5.04 0.26 5.89
CA LEU A 213 4.17 1.35 6.34
C LEU A 213 4.79 2.16 7.48
N GLU A 214 5.64 1.55 8.30
CA GLU A 214 6.39 2.24 9.37
C GLU A 214 7.54 3.12 8.81
N ASN A 215 7.87 2.98 7.53
CA ASN A 215 8.92 3.75 6.90
C ASN A 215 8.49 5.20 6.66
N ARG A 216 9.20 6.15 7.30
CA ARG A 216 8.93 7.60 7.21
C ARG A 216 9.02 8.19 5.79
N LYS A 217 9.64 7.49 4.83
CA LYS A 217 9.71 7.91 3.43
C LYS A 217 8.46 7.53 2.61
N VAL A 218 7.47 6.89 3.23
CA VAL A 218 6.30 6.32 2.56
C VAL A 218 5.04 6.97 3.15
N GLY A 219 4.26 7.63 2.30
CA GLY A 219 2.99 8.25 2.70
C GLY A 219 1.81 7.28 2.73
N GLY A 220 1.84 6.22 1.91
CA GLY A 220 0.75 5.27 1.84
C GLY A 220 1.08 4.06 0.96
N LEU A 221 0.31 2.99 1.16
CA LEU A 221 0.49 1.72 0.46
C LEU A 221 -0.84 1.24 -0.11
N ALA A 222 -0.80 0.77 -1.36
CA ALA A 222 -1.91 0.12 -2.02
C ALA A 222 -1.54 -1.27 -2.51
N TRP A 223 -2.40 -2.22 -2.20
CA TRP A 223 -2.33 -3.61 -2.63
C TRP A 223 -3.12 -3.80 -3.93
N SER A 224 -2.44 -4.27 -4.97
CA SER A 224 -3.10 -4.71 -6.20
C SER A 224 -3.32 -6.21 -6.15
N ASP A 225 -4.58 -6.61 -6.33
CA ASP A 225 -4.98 -8.00 -6.20
C ASP A 225 -4.20 -8.93 -7.11
N ILE A 226 -3.89 -10.13 -6.60
CA ILE A 226 -3.36 -11.19 -7.44
C ILE A 226 -4.43 -11.58 -8.45
N ILE A 227 -4.13 -11.35 -9.73
CA ILE A 227 -5.04 -11.61 -10.86
C ILE A 227 -5.16 -13.11 -11.09
N GLN A 228 -6.36 -13.54 -11.51
CA GLN A 228 -6.61 -14.91 -11.93
C GLN A 228 -5.74 -15.26 -13.14
N ARG A 229 -5.24 -16.49 -13.21
CA ARG A 229 -4.52 -16.99 -14.39
C ARG A 229 -5.27 -18.19 -14.96
N SER A 230 -5.32 -18.28 -16.29
CA SER A 230 -5.87 -19.46 -16.98
C SER A 230 -4.92 -20.65 -16.85
N ASN A 231 -3.63 -20.37 -16.70
CA ASN A 231 -2.59 -21.36 -16.47
C ASN A 231 -1.75 -21.00 -15.22
N TRP A 232 -1.59 -21.95 -14.31
CA TRP A 232 -0.69 -21.84 -13.16
C TRP A 232 0.50 -22.77 -13.37
N ARG A 233 1.58 -22.25 -13.96
CA ARG A 233 2.78 -23.05 -14.25
C ARG A 233 3.33 -23.68 -12.96
N GLY A 234 3.53 -24.99 -12.98
CA GLY A 234 4.01 -25.76 -11.83
C GLY A 234 2.95 -26.09 -10.78
N ALA A 235 1.66 -25.80 -11.04
CA ALA A 235 0.59 -26.19 -10.13
C ALA A 235 0.24 -27.67 -10.28
N ILE A 236 0.31 -28.41 -9.17
CA ILE A 236 -0.24 -29.77 -9.08
C ILE A 236 -1.77 -29.74 -9.18
N SER A 237 -2.41 -28.71 -8.59
CA SER A 237 -3.86 -28.51 -8.63
C SER A 237 -4.20 -27.05 -8.97
N PRO A 238 -4.58 -26.74 -10.22
CA PRO A 238 -5.00 -25.40 -10.61
C PRO A 238 -6.16 -24.87 -9.75
N LYS A 239 -7.13 -25.73 -9.41
CA LYS A 239 -8.23 -25.39 -8.50
C LYS A 239 -7.73 -25.05 -7.09
N GLY A 240 -6.73 -25.77 -6.59
CA GLY A 240 -6.09 -25.50 -5.30
C GLY A 240 -5.38 -24.14 -5.28
N VAL A 241 -4.63 -23.83 -6.34
CA VAL A 241 -3.93 -22.54 -6.48
C VAL A 241 -4.92 -21.38 -6.57
N GLU A 242 -6.04 -21.53 -7.28
CA GLU A 242 -7.07 -20.50 -7.33
C GLU A 242 -7.76 -20.29 -5.96
N LYS A 243 -7.96 -21.36 -5.18
CA LYS A 243 -8.41 -21.23 -3.77
C LYS A 243 -7.39 -20.48 -2.93
N ALA A 244 -6.10 -20.79 -3.09
CA ALA A 244 -5.02 -20.09 -2.40
C ALA A 244 -4.99 -18.60 -2.78
N ARG A 245 -5.07 -18.26 -4.07
CA ARG A 245 -5.16 -16.87 -4.57
C ARG A 245 -6.29 -16.10 -3.89
N LYS A 246 -7.51 -16.65 -3.90
CA LYS A 246 -8.68 -16.04 -3.25
C LYS A 246 -8.46 -15.86 -1.75
N LYS A 247 -7.82 -16.83 -1.09
CA LYS A 247 -7.49 -16.76 0.34
C LYS A 247 -6.48 -15.65 0.63
N VAL A 248 -5.42 -15.53 -0.16
CA VAL A 248 -4.43 -14.44 -0.05
C VAL A 248 -5.10 -13.09 -0.26
N ASN A 249 -5.78 -12.87 -1.38
CA ASN A 249 -6.42 -11.57 -1.66
C ASN A 249 -7.38 -11.16 -0.53
N ARG A 250 -8.24 -12.07 -0.05
CA ARG A 250 -9.13 -11.77 1.09
C ARG A 250 -8.37 -11.43 2.37
N ALA A 251 -7.31 -12.18 2.68
CA ALA A 251 -6.52 -11.93 3.87
C ALA A 251 -5.78 -10.59 3.81
N MET A 252 -5.32 -10.20 2.61
CA MET A 252 -4.69 -8.91 2.36
C MET A 252 -5.71 -7.78 2.32
N HIS A 253 -6.92 -7.98 1.80
CA HIS A 253 -7.99 -6.97 1.88
C HIS A 253 -8.29 -6.62 3.33
N LYS A 254 -8.53 -7.64 4.17
CA LYS A 254 -8.78 -7.45 5.61
C LYS A 254 -7.63 -6.69 6.29
N PHE A 255 -6.38 -7.01 5.92
CA PHE A 255 -5.20 -6.35 6.45
C PHE A 255 -5.05 -4.91 5.96
N MET A 256 -5.18 -4.64 4.66
CA MET A 256 -5.05 -3.28 4.12
C MET A 256 -6.15 -2.35 4.65
N CYS A 257 -7.37 -2.86 4.82
CA CYS A 257 -8.46 -2.10 5.44
C CYS A 257 -8.16 -1.66 6.89
N SER A 258 -7.22 -2.29 7.60
CA SER A 258 -6.82 -1.85 8.95
C SER A 258 -5.73 -0.77 8.96
N PHE A 259 -5.05 -0.50 7.84
CA PHE A 259 -3.91 0.44 7.79
C PHE A 259 -4.11 1.65 6.87
N GLY A 260 -5.08 1.60 5.96
CA GLY A 260 -5.30 2.71 5.03
C GLY A 260 -5.74 2.23 3.66
N LYS A 261 -6.58 3.01 3.01
CA LYS A 261 -7.31 2.64 1.80
C LYS A 261 -6.34 2.47 0.63
N GLY A 262 -6.12 1.24 0.24
CA GLY A 262 -5.40 0.95 -0.99
C GLY A 262 -5.61 -0.49 -1.42
N ILE A 263 -6.75 -0.78 -2.04
CA ILE A 263 -7.02 -2.08 -2.65
C ILE A 263 -7.42 -1.82 -4.10
N ILE A 264 -6.63 -2.35 -5.03
CA ILE A 264 -6.92 -2.30 -6.46
C ILE A 264 -7.43 -3.69 -6.86
N ARG A 265 -8.72 -3.76 -7.17
CA ARG A 265 -9.38 -4.99 -7.63
C ARG A 265 -9.33 -5.07 -9.16
N HIS A 266 -9.31 -6.30 -9.66
CA HIS A 266 -9.27 -6.61 -11.09
C HIS A 266 -10.41 -7.56 -11.48
N ASP A 267 -11.63 -7.27 -10.99
CA ASP A 267 -12.80 -8.15 -11.16
C ASP A 267 -13.28 -8.27 -12.63
N ASN A 268 -12.83 -7.33 -13.47
CA ASN A 268 -13.01 -7.29 -14.92
C ASN A 268 -11.99 -8.15 -15.72
N ILE A 269 -10.97 -8.73 -15.06
CA ILE A 269 -9.98 -9.62 -15.70
C ILE A 269 -10.16 -11.03 -15.14
N ARG A 270 -10.84 -11.91 -15.90
CA ARG A 270 -11.16 -13.27 -15.47
C ARG A 270 -10.48 -14.31 -16.33
N SER A 271 -9.99 -15.39 -15.70
CA SER A 271 -9.29 -16.49 -16.38
C SER A 271 -10.05 -17.16 -17.53
N LYS A 272 -11.39 -17.03 -17.58
CA LYS A 272 -12.24 -17.55 -18.66
C LYS A 272 -12.28 -16.64 -19.90
N GLN A 273 -11.85 -15.39 -19.77
CA GLN A 273 -11.83 -14.40 -20.84
C GLN A 273 -10.46 -14.47 -21.51
N HIS A 274 -10.30 -15.46 -22.40
CA HIS A 274 -9.02 -15.77 -23.04
C HIS A 274 -8.41 -14.58 -23.80
N GLN A 275 -9.24 -13.65 -24.30
CA GLN A 275 -8.76 -12.45 -24.98
C GLN A 275 -7.93 -11.50 -24.10
N PHE A 276 -8.01 -11.63 -22.77
CA PHE A 276 -7.23 -10.81 -21.82
C PHE A 276 -5.89 -11.43 -21.46
N PHE A 277 -5.59 -12.63 -21.96
CA PHE A 277 -4.36 -13.36 -21.69
C PHE A 277 -3.62 -13.63 -22.98
N ARG A 278 -2.30 -13.75 -22.87
CA ARG A 278 -1.47 -14.32 -23.93
C ARG A 278 -1.73 -15.81 -24.05
N GLU A 279 -1.21 -16.42 -25.11
CA GLU A 279 -1.27 -17.86 -25.35
C GLU A 279 -0.76 -18.69 -24.16
N ASP A 280 0.16 -18.14 -23.38
CA ASP A 280 0.69 -18.84 -22.21
C ASP A 280 -0.28 -18.95 -21.02
N GLY A 281 -1.42 -18.25 -21.08
CA GLY A 281 -2.46 -18.24 -20.05
C GLY A 281 -2.02 -17.63 -18.70
N VAL A 282 -0.84 -17.02 -18.65
CA VAL A 282 -0.24 -16.45 -17.43
C VAL A 282 -0.19 -14.93 -17.52
N HIS A 283 0.31 -14.40 -18.63
CA HIS A 283 0.51 -12.97 -18.83
C HIS A 283 -0.69 -12.35 -19.54
N LEU A 284 -0.89 -11.06 -19.32
CA LEU A 284 -1.95 -10.30 -19.97
C LEU A 284 -1.60 -10.02 -21.44
N SER A 285 -2.62 -10.07 -22.30
CA SER A 285 -2.60 -9.54 -23.67
C SER A 285 -2.56 -8.00 -23.65
N SER A 286 -2.53 -7.36 -24.81
CA SER A 286 -2.65 -5.90 -24.91
C SER A 286 -3.96 -5.41 -24.28
N GLU A 287 -5.08 -6.04 -24.60
CA GLU A 287 -6.40 -5.73 -24.07
C GLU A 287 -6.49 -5.98 -22.55
N GLY A 288 -5.86 -7.06 -22.08
CA GLY A 288 -5.75 -7.33 -20.65
C GLY A 288 -4.91 -6.27 -19.91
N LEU A 289 -3.84 -5.79 -20.54
CA LEU A 289 -2.98 -4.73 -20.00
C LEU A 289 -3.71 -3.39 -19.97
N ASP A 290 -4.54 -3.07 -20.96
CA ASP A 290 -5.37 -1.86 -20.96
C ASP A 290 -6.34 -1.84 -19.76
N LEU A 291 -7.03 -2.96 -19.50
CA LEU A 291 -7.89 -3.08 -18.30
C LEU A 291 -7.08 -2.99 -17.01
N PHE A 292 -5.91 -3.62 -16.96
CA PHE A 292 -5.05 -3.60 -15.77
C PHE A 292 -4.56 -2.19 -15.45
N LEU A 293 -4.06 -1.48 -16.47
CA LEU A 293 -3.61 -0.10 -16.37
C LEU A 293 -4.77 0.86 -16.05
N GLY A 294 -5.95 0.64 -16.65
CA GLY A 294 -7.17 1.39 -16.34
C GLY A 294 -7.54 1.27 -14.86
N ASN A 295 -7.53 0.05 -14.31
CA ASN A 295 -7.80 -0.17 -12.88
C ASN A 295 -6.78 0.55 -11.97
N ILE A 296 -5.49 0.52 -12.31
CA ILE A 296 -4.45 1.26 -11.58
C ILE A 296 -4.66 2.77 -11.69
N GLY A 297 -4.91 3.27 -12.90
CA GLY A 297 -5.12 4.69 -13.17
C GLY A 297 -6.34 5.25 -12.44
N SER A 298 -7.47 4.56 -12.49
CA SER A 298 -8.69 4.91 -11.74
C SER A 298 -8.43 4.99 -10.25
N PHE A 299 -7.73 3.99 -9.68
CA PHE A 299 -7.37 4.02 -8.27
C PHE A 299 -6.49 5.23 -7.91
N ILE A 300 -5.47 5.53 -8.72
CA ILE A 300 -4.60 6.69 -8.48
C ILE A 300 -5.40 8.00 -8.52
N GLN A 301 -6.32 8.15 -9.49
CA GLN A 301 -7.16 9.34 -9.59
C GLN A 301 -8.09 9.50 -8.38
N GLU A 302 -8.72 8.42 -7.92
CA GLU A 302 -9.57 8.43 -6.73
C GLU A 302 -8.77 8.73 -5.46
N TRP A 303 -7.62 8.07 -5.30
CA TRP A 303 -6.70 8.32 -4.19
C TRP A 303 -6.27 9.78 -4.18
N TRP A 304 -5.87 10.33 -5.33
CA TRP A 304 -5.47 11.73 -5.45
C TRP A 304 -6.57 12.71 -5.03
N LYS A 305 -7.79 12.55 -5.56
CA LYS A 305 -8.94 13.39 -5.20
C LYS A 305 -9.24 13.32 -3.70
N SER A 306 -9.04 12.16 -3.07
CA SER A 306 -9.26 12.00 -1.63
C SER A 306 -8.24 12.75 -0.76
N GLN A 307 -7.12 13.22 -1.33
CA GLN A 307 -6.15 14.05 -0.62
C GLN A 307 -6.49 15.56 -0.70
N GLU A 308 -7.51 15.94 -1.49
CA GLU A 308 -7.92 17.34 -1.69
C GLU A 308 -9.07 17.78 -0.75
N VAL A 309 -9.58 16.86 0.08
CA VAL A 309 -10.65 17.08 1.08
C VAL A 309 -10.06 17.06 2.47
#